data_AF-A0A3N4NCF5-F1
#
_entry.id   AF-A0A3N4NCF5-F1
#
_cell.length_a   1.000
_cell.length_b   1.000
_cell.length_c   1.000
_cell.angle_alpha   90.00
_cell.angle_beta   90.00
_cell.angle_gamma   90.00
#
_symmetry.space_group_name_H-M   'P 1'
#
loop_
_entity.id
_entity.type
_entity.pdbx_description
1 polymer ?
#
loop_
_entity_poly.entity_id
_entity_poly.type
_entity_poly.pdbx_seq_one_letter_code
_entity_poly.pdbx_strand_id
1 'polypeptide(L)' 'MKLFICSLFLMVVSMLSGITIAELSYFILLIIKYLAYEEVDFRWSEVLRGLRIGCGGGGILGFGIVLFRLLGIKGF' A
#
# COMPACT_ATOMS: atom_id res chain seq x y z
N MET A 1 -1.96 -26.97 -0.37
CA MET A 1 -1.76 -26.10 0.82
C MET A 1 -0.57 -25.16 0.72
N LYS A 2 0.66 -25.61 0.38
CA LYS A 2 1.87 -24.74 0.31
C LYS A 2 1.72 -23.47 -0.57
N LEU A 3 1.10 -23.60 -1.75
CA LEU A 3 0.86 -22.47 -2.67
C LEU A 3 -0.11 -21.41 -2.13
N PHE A 4 -1.08 -21.82 -1.30
CA PHE A 4 -2.10 -20.93 -0.74
C PHE A 4 -1.50 -20.01 0.33
N ILE A 5 -0.63 -20.57 1.17
CA ILE A 5 0.16 -19.84 2.17
C ILE A 5 1.11 -18.84 1.49
N CYS A 6 1.75 -19.21 0.37
CA CYS A 6 2.59 -18.27 -0.38
C CYS A 6 1.82 -17.04 -0.91
N SER A 7 0.56 -17.16 -1.39
CA SER A 7 -0.14 -15.93 -1.83
C SER A 7 -0.65 -15.09 -0.68
N LEU A 8 -1.08 -15.70 0.42
CA LEU A 8 -1.43 -14.94 1.62
C LEU A 8 -0.22 -14.15 2.10
N PHE A 9 0.96 -14.77 2.10
CA PHE A 9 2.20 -14.10 2.42
C PHE A 9 2.52 -12.95 1.46
N LEU A 10 2.43 -13.17 0.15
CA LEU A 10 2.63 -12.11 -0.86
C LEU A 10 1.64 -10.96 -0.72
N MET A 11 0.38 -11.27 -0.39
CA MET A 11 -0.66 -10.25 -0.18
C MET A 11 -0.34 -9.39 1.05
N VAL A 12 0.08 -10.00 2.16
CA VAL A 12 0.49 -9.27 3.36
C VAL A 12 1.74 -8.43 3.09
N VAL A 13 2.74 -8.98 2.40
CA VAL A 13 3.96 -8.24 2.03
C VAL A 13 3.65 -7.06 1.12
N SER A 14 2.74 -7.23 0.15
CA SER A 14 2.31 -6.16 -0.75
C SER A 14 1.52 -5.07 -0.03
N MET A 15 0.67 -5.42 0.94
CA MET A 15 -0.02 -4.44 1.78
C MET A 15 0.96 -3.66 2.65
N LEU A 16 1.91 -4.36 3.29
CA LEU A 16 2.96 -3.73 4.10
C LEU A 16 3.80 -2.78 3.25
N SER A 17 4.24 -3.18 2.05
CA SER A 17 5.03 -2.29 1.20
C SER A 17 4.25 -1.05 0.78
N GLY A 18 2.96 -1.18 0.48
CA GLY A 18 2.09 -0.04 0.17
C GLY A 18 1.98 0.96 1.33
N ILE A 19 1.86 0.47 2.57
CA ILE A 19 1.85 1.31 3.77
C ILE A 19 3.21 2.00 3.94
N THR A 20 4.32 1.27 3.83
CA THR A 20 5.66 1.84 3.99
C THR A 20 5.96 2.91 2.94
N ILE A 21 5.57 2.69 1.69
CA ILE A 21 5.75 3.67 0.61
C ILE A 21 4.89 4.92 0.84
N ALA A 22 3.66 4.76 1.34
CA ALA A 22 2.79 5.89 1.66
C ALA A 22 3.37 6.75 2.79
N GLU A 23 3.84 6.12 3.87
CA GLU A 23 4.49 6.81 4.98
C GLU A 23 5.78 7.51 4.54
N LEU A 24 6.63 6.85 3.75
CA LEU A 24 7.85 7.45 3.18
C LEU A 24 7.54 8.65 2.28
N SER A 25 6.52 8.54 1.43
CA SER A 25 6.09 9.63 0.55
C SER A 25 5.56 10.82 1.36
N TYR A 26 4.80 10.56 2.42
CA TYR A 26 4.33 11.60 3.34
C TYR A 26 5.50 12.30 4.03
N PHE A 27 6.47 11.54 4.52
CA PHE A 27 7.65 12.08 5.18
C PHE A 27 8.49 12.96 4.24
N ILE A 28 8.69 12.54 2.99
CA ILE A 28 9.39 13.33 1.97
C ILE A 28 8.62 14.62 1.68
N LEU A 29 7.29 14.55 1.50
CA LEU A 29 6.46 15.74 1.29
C LEU A 29 6.54 16.70 2.48
N LEU A 30 6.61 16.18 3.70
CA LEU A 30 6.72 16.97 4.91
C LEU A 30 8.07 17.71 4.98
N ILE A 31 9.17 17.06 4.59
CA ILE A 31 10.49 17.71 4.46
C ILE A 31 10.46 18.79 3.38
N ILE A 32 9.87 18.51 2.21
CA ILE A 32 9.76 19.50 1.13
C ILE A 32 8.95 20.71 1.59
N LYS A 33 7.84 20.46 2.29
CA LYS A 33 6.96 21.52 2.80
C LYS A 33 7.64 22.35 3.88
N TYR A 34 8.39 21.71 4.78
CA TYR A 34 9.24 22.39 5.77
C TYR A 34 10.27 23.29 5.10
N LEU A 35 10.96 22.78 4.06
CA LEU A 35 11.96 23.55 3.33
C LEU A 35 11.36 24.72 2.53
N ALA A 36 10.11 24.59 2.08
CA ALA A 36 9.44 25.57 1.23
C ALA A 36 8.70 26.67 2.01
N TYR A 37 8.15 26.36 3.18
CA TYR A 37 7.24 27.27 3.90
C TYR A 37 7.61 27.50 5.38
N GLU A 38 8.68 26.89 5.91
CA GLU A 38 9.09 26.92 7.33
C GLU A 38 8.03 26.49 8.38
N GLU A 39 6.80 26.18 7.95
CA GLU A 39 5.71 25.71 8.81
C GLU A 39 5.47 24.20 8.64
N VAL A 40 5.51 23.47 9.77
CA VAL A 40 5.18 22.04 9.83
C VAL A 40 3.77 21.86 10.37
N ASP A 41 2.78 21.81 9.48
CA ASP A 41 1.43 21.44 9.86
C ASP A 41 1.21 19.93 9.64
N PHE A 42 1.35 19.17 10.72
CA PHE A 42 1.25 17.71 10.72
C PHE A 42 -0.23 17.29 10.70
N ARG A 43 -0.80 17.16 9.50
CA ARG A 43 -2.22 16.81 9.33
C ARG A 43 -2.43 15.31 9.21
N TRP A 44 -2.87 14.69 10.30
CA TRP A 44 -3.32 13.29 10.37
C TRP A 44 -4.34 12.91 9.28
N SER A 45 -5.10 13.88 8.75
CA SER A 45 -6.05 13.68 7.64
C SER A 45 -5.37 13.23 6.34
N GLU A 46 -4.14 13.65 6.08
CA GLU A 46 -3.40 13.25 4.87
C GLU A 46 -2.81 11.85 5.00
N VAL A 47 -2.34 11.47 6.19
CA VAL A 47 -1.90 10.10 6.51
C VAL A 47 -3.05 9.11 6.32
N LEU A 48 -4.22 9.42 6.88
CA LEU A 48 -5.46 8.63 6.67
C LEU A 48 -5.86 8.55 5.20
N ARG A 49 -5.63 9.61 4.42
CA ARG A 49 -5.90 9.62 2.97
C ARG A 49 -4.92 8.72 2.21
N GLY A 50 -3.63 8.78 2.53
CA GLY A 50 -2.60 7.91 1.98
C GLY A 50 -2.86 6.44 2.31
N LEU A 51 -3.19 6.13 3.56
CA LEU A 51 -3.57 4.79 4.01
C LEU A 51 -4.81 4.27 3.27
N ARG A 52 -5.82 5.12 3.06
CA ARG A 52 -7.04 4.74 2.32
C ARG A 52 -6.76 4.43 0.86
N ILE A 53 -5.92 5.24 0.20
CA ILE A 53 -5.53 5.01 -1.20
C ILE A 53 -4.66 3.75 -1.32
N GLY A 54 -3.68 3.57 -0.42
CA GLY A 54 -2.81 2.39 -0.37
C GLY A 54 -3.59 1.10 -0.08
N CYS A 55 -4.55 1.15 0.85
CA CYS A 55 -5.42 0.01 1.16
C CYS A 55 -6.37 -0.31 -0.01
N GLY A 56 -6.85 0.70 -0.74
CA GLY A 56 -7.64 0.49 -1.97
C GLY A 56 -6.83 -0.21 -3.07
N GLY A 57 -5.62 0.28 -3.36
CA GLY A 57 -4.74 -0.31 -4.37
C GLY A 57 -4.28 -1.72 -4.01
N GLY A 58 -3.84 -1.94 -2.78
CA GLY A 58 -3.44 -3.27 -2.27
C GLY A 58 -4.61 -4.25 -2.21
N GLY A 59 -5.81 -3.78 -1.88
CA GLY A 59 -7.03 -4.58 -1.89
C GLY A 59 -7.40 -5.07 -3.29
N ILE A 60 -7.35 -4.19 -4.30
CA ILE A 60 -7.65 -4.54 -5.69
C ILE A 60 -6.63 -5.55 -6.23
N LEU A 61 -5.34 -5.35 -5.97
CA LEU A 61 -4.29 -6.29 -6.38
C LEU A 61 -4.43 -7.65 -5.68
N GLY A 62 -4.66 -7.66 -4.37
CA GLY A 62 -4.91 -8.89 -3.60
C GLY A 62 -6.15 -9.64 -4.11
N PHE A 63 -7.24 -8.93 -4.38
CA PHE A 63 -8.46 -9.50 -4.93
C PHE A 63 -8.25 -10.06 -6.34
N GLY A 64 -7.49 -9.36 -7.18
CA GLY A 64 -7.07 -9.83 -8.50
C GLY A 64 -6.30 -11.15 -8.44
N ILE A 65 -5.31 -11.27 -7.54
CA ILE A 65 -4.54 -12.51 -7.35
C ILE A 65 -5.43 -13.68 -6.92
N VAL A 66 -6.39 -13.43 -6.02
CA VAL A 66 -7.35 -14.45 -5.57
C VAL A 66 -8.27 -14.88 -6.73
N LEU A 67 -8.77 -13.93 -7.52
CA LEU A 67 -9.63 -14.21 -8.69
C LEU A 67 -8.89 -14.98 -9.79
N PHE A 68 -7.66 -14.58 -10.13
CA PHE A 68 -6.81 -15.28 -11.10
C PHE A 68 -6.56 -16.74 -10.69
N ARG A 69 -6.43 -16.99 -9.37
CA ARG A 69 -6.31 -18.36 -8.84
C ARG A 69 -7.61 -19.15 -8.89
N LEU A 70 -8.74 -18.55 -8.56
CA LEU A 70 -10.06 -19.22 -8.63
C LEU A 70 -10.42 -19.60 -10.07
N LEU A 71 -10.04 -18.77 -11.04
CA LEU A 71 -10.24 -19.03 -12.46
C LEU A 71 -9.21 -20.02 -13.05
N GLY A 72 -8.26 -20.52 -12.26
CA GLY A 72 -7.32 -21.55 -12.69
C GLY A 72 -6.32 -21.09 -13.75
N ILE A 73 -6.16 -19.78 -13.95
CA ILE A 73 -5.24 -19.20 -14.94
C ILE A 73 -3.81 -19.39 -14.41
N LYS A 74 -3.15 -20.44 -14.88
CA LYS A 74 -1.72 -20.71 -14.66
C LYS A 74 -0.88 -19.73 -15.48
N GLY A 75 -0.66 -18.53 -14.97
CA GLY A 75 0.08 -17.51 -15.70
C GLY A 75 0.30 -16.23 -14.92
N PHE A 76 0.94 -16.34 -13.76
CA PHE A 76 1.76 -15.27 -13.20
C PHE A 76 2.91 -15.89 -12.41
#